data_AF-A0A2U2ZU57-F1
#
_entry.id   AF-A0A2U2ZU57-F1
#
_cell.length_a   1.000
_cell.length_b   1.000
_cell.length_c   1.000
_cell.angle_alpha   90.00
_cell.angle_beta   90.00
_cell.angle_gamma   90.00
#
_symmetry.space_group_name_H-M   'P 1'
#
loop_
_entity.id
_entity.type
_entity.pdbx_description
1 polymer ?
#
loop_
_entity_poly.entity_id
_entity_poly.type
_entity_poly.pdbx_seq_one_letter_code
_entity_poly.pdbx_strand_id
1 'polypeptide(L)'
;MQDTARDLPDRPYSTRTHTEWAFRSGHAGDTALQTLPLVQVDYAVATDLSGKAGRRTEVPVTPSHLAGVAGSRFRPVTLDVSYDDGATWRRTDPARGGGDGVRFHLDAPAQARFVTLRASARDADGNAVTQTVVRAFGLR
;
A
#
# COMPACT_ATOMS: atom_id res chain seq x y z
N MET A 1 -2.19 2.69 14.86
CA MET A 1 -1.60 3.63 13.89
C MET A 1 -0.10 3.57 14.02
N GLN A 2 0.62 3.69 12.91
CA GLN A 2 2.08 3.79 12.86
C GLN A 2 2.47 4.88 11.85
N ASP A 3 3.41 5.72 12.24
CA ASP A 3 4.08 6.69 11.38
C ASP A 3 5.57 6.36 11.30
N THR A 4 6.15 6.59 10.13
CA THR A 4 7.60 6.53 9.90
C THR A 4 7.99 7.69 9.00
N ALA A 5 9.01 8.45 9.38
CA ALA A 5 9.53 9.56 8.60
C ALA A 5 11.05 9.39 8.42
N ARG A 6 11.55 9.77 7.25
CA ARG A 6 12.98 9.77 6.91
C ARG A 6 13.30 11.03 6.15
N ASP A 7 14.31 11.74 6.61
CA ASP A 7 14.86 12.92 5.93
C ASP A 7 16.32 12.65 5.59
N LEU A 8 16.56 12.27 4.34
CA LEU A 8 17.86 11.90 3.81
C LEU A 8 18.04 12.57 2.44
N PRO A 9 18.99 13.51 2.28
CA PRO A 9 19.13 14.33 1.07
C PRO A 9 19.22 13.51 -0.24
N ASP A 10 19.86 12.35 -0.19
CA ASP A 10 20.09 11.49 -1.36
C ASP A 10 19.07 10.34 -1.51
N ARG A 11 18.01 10.32 -0.69
CA ARG A 11 16.96 9.28 -0.73
C ARG A 11 15.57 9.92 -0.76
N PRO A 12 15.12 10.39 -1.93
CA PRO A 12 13.87 11.17 -2.04
C PRO A 12 12.60 10.31 -1.98
N TYR A 13 12.70 9.00 -1.69
CA TYR A 13 11.60 8.05 -1.73
C TYR A 13 11.20 7.57 -0.34
N SER A 14 9.90 7.27 -0.17
CA SER A 14 9.32 6.82 1.10
C SER A 14 9.71 7.72 2.27
N THR A 15 9.72 9.03 2.04
CA THR A 15 10.10 10.04 3.05
C THR A 15 9.14 10.05 4.24
N ARG A 16 7.89 9.62 4.01
CA ARG A 16 6.92 9.34 5.05
C ARG A 16 6.05 8.14 4.70
N THR A 17 5.84 7.26 5.66
CA THR A 17 4.84 6.20 5.61
C THR A 17 3.90 6.34 6.79
N HIS A 18 2.61 6.29 6.52
CA HIS A 18 1.55 6.29 7.53
C HIS A 18 0.71 5.05 7.35
N THR A 19 0.46 4.29 8.42
CA THR A 19 -0.32 3.06 8.35
C THR A 19 -1.32 2.99 9.51
N GLU A 20 -2.58 2.76 9.15
CA GLU A 20 -3.68 2.56 10.08
C GLU A 20 -4.20 1.14 9.94
N TRP A 21 -4.34 0.45 11.07
CA TRP A 21 -4.98 -0.86 11.13
C TRP A 21 -6.26 -0.77 11.95
N ALA A 22 -7.28 -1.47 11.48
CA ALA A 22 -8.47 -1.79 12.26
C ALA A 22 -8.56 -3.31 12.37
N PHE A 23 -8.59 -3.82 13.60
CA PHE A 23 -8.68 -5.26 13.87
C PHE A 23 -9.36 -5.47 15.22
N ARG A 24 -9.93 -6.67 15.42
CA ARG A 24 -10.42 -7.08 16.74
C ARG A 24 -9.30 -7.80 17.48
N SER A 25 -9.09 -7.44 18.74
CA SER A 25 -8.20 -8.15 19.66
C SER A 25 -8.97 -8.60 20.90
N GLY A 26 -8.46 -9.63 21.56
CA GLY A 26 -8.98 -10.17 22.81
C GLY A 26 -7.83 -10.58 23.72
N HIS A 27 -8.13 -10.82 24.99
CA HIS A 27 -7.13 -11.31 25.94
C HIS A 27 -6.72 -12.73 25.56
N ALA A 28 -5.43 -12.92 25.30
CA ALA A 28 -4.82 -14.24 25.25
C ALA A 28 -4.39 -14.58 26.68
N GLY A 29 -4.80 -15.74 27.20
CA GLY A 29 -4.42 -16.15 28.55
C GLY A 29 -2.90 -16.18 28.74
N ASP A 30 -2.44 -16.13 29.99
CA ASP A 30 -1.04 -15.87 30.40
C ASP A 30 0.01 -16.84 29.85
N THR A 31 -0.39 -17.94 29.20
CA THR A 31 0.49 -19.01 28.71
C THR A 31 0.60 -19.08 27.18
N ALA A 32 -0.10 -18.24 26.41
CA ALA A 32 -0.03 -18.27 24.95
C ALA A 32 -0.01 -16.87 24.31
N LEU A 33 0.97 -16.61 23.45
CA LEU A 33 0.97 -15.44 22.56
C LEU A 33 0.03 -15.71 21.39
N GLN A 34 -0.97 -14.85 21.18
CA GLN A 34 -1.78 -14.86 19.96
C GLN A 34 -1.33 -13.78 18.99
N THR A 35 -1.11 -14.17 17.74
CA THR A 35 -0.80 -13.24 16.66
C THR A 35 -2.03 -12.40 16.34
N LEU A 36 -1.85 -11.08 16.31
CA LEU A 36 -2.91 -10.16 15.92
C LEU A 36 -3.25 -10.35 14.43
N PRO A 37 -4.54 -10.28 14.03
CA PRO A 37 -4.95 -10.46 12.64
C PRO A 37 -4.71 -9.20 11.81
N LEU A 38 -3.46 -8.73 11.78
CA LEU A 38 -3.06 -7.56 11.01
C LEU A 38 -2.99 -7.91 9.52
N VAL A 39 -3.55 -7.02 8.72
CA VAL A 39 -3.46 -7.06 7.26
C VAL A 39 -2.25 -6.24 6.80
N GLN A 40 -1.52 -6.76 5.84
CA GLN A 40 -0.41 -6.11 5.15
C GLN A 40 -0.79 -5.83 3.69
N VAL A 41 -0.09 -4.89 3.06
CA VAL A 41 -0.20 -4.60 1.64
C VAL A 41 1.20 -4.54 1.03
N ASP A 42 1.41 -5.30 -0.03
CA ASP A 42 2.66 -5.33 -0.80
C ASP A 42 2.47 -4.67 -2.17
N TYR A 43 3.50 -3.97 -2.64
CA TYR A 43 3.52 -3.28 -3.93
C TYR A 43 4.63 -3.85 -4.82
N ALA A 44 4.32 -4.22 -6.05
CA ALA A 44 5.29 -4.76 -7.01
C ALA A 44 5.48 -3.83 -8.21
N VAL A 45 5.85 -2.58 -7.98
CA VAL A 45 6.06 -1.58 -9.05
C VAL A 45 7.41 -1.84 -9.74
N ALA A 46 7.36 -1.98 -11.06
CA ALA A 46 8.56 -2.13 -11.89
C ALA A 46 9.33 -0.80 -11.98
N THR A 47 10.29 -0.61 -11.07
CA THR A 47 11.18 0.55 -11.05
C THR A 47 12.55 0.21 -11.61
N ASP A 48 13.26 1.22 -12.13
CA ASP A 48 14.69 1.12 -12.41
C ASP A 48 15.53 1.19 -11.11
N LEU A 49 16.86 1.04 -11.24
CA LEU A 49 17.79 1.09 -10.11
C LEU A 49 17.80 2.44 -9.38
N SER A 50 17.24 3.50 -9.99
CA SER A 50 17.07 4.80 -9.35
C SER A 50 15.71 4.96 -8.67
N GLY A 51 14.89 3.91 -8.60
CA GLY A 51 13.56 3.94 -7.99
C GLY A 51 12.50 4.65 -8.84
N LYS A 52 12.68 4.68 -10.17
CA LYS A 52 11.72 5.33 -11.08
C LYS A 52 10.99 4.34 -11.98
N ALA A 53 9.70 4.57 -12.17
CA ALA A 53 8.87 3.82 -13.11
C ALA A 53 8.44 4.72 -14.28
N GLY A 54 7.99 4.09 -15.38
CA GLY A 54 7.41 4.81 -16.51
C GLY A 54 6.10 5.51 -16.12
N ARG A 55 5.80 6.64 -16.77
CA ARG A 55 4.54 7.39 -16.54
C ARG A 55 3.26 6.61 -16.78
N ARG A 56 3.31 5.63 -17.68
CA ARG A 56 2.26 4.65 -17.91
C ARG A 56 2.78 3.29 -17.47
N THR A 57 2.33 2.84 -16.31
CA THR A 57 2.81 1.58 -15.70
C THR A 57 1.71 0.92 -14.89
N GLU A 58 1.95 -0.31 -14.47
CA GLU A 58 1.08 -1.03 -13.56
C GLU A 58 1.60 -0.92 -12.13
N VAL A 59 0.65 -0.83 -11.19
CA VAL A 59 0.91 -0.92 -9.75
C VAL A 59 0.17 -2.16 -9.24
N PRO A 60 0.82 -3.32 -9.19
CA PRO A 60 0.27 -4.49 -8.52
C PRO A 60 0.25 -4.27 -7.00
N VAL A 61 -0.89 -4.53 -6.39
CA VAL A 61 -1.10 -4.44 -4.94
C VAL A 61 -1.66 -5.76 -4.42
N THR A 62 -0.99 -6.34 -3.44
CA THR A 62 -1.36 -7.65 -2.88
C THR A 62 -1.62 -7.52 -1.39
N PRO A 63 -2.86 -7.77 -0.91
CA PRO A 63 -3.13 -7.84 0.51
C PRO A 63 -2.76 -9.22 1.06
N SER A 64 -2.24 -9.27 2.27
CA SER A 64 -1.87 -10.51 2.95
C SER A 64 -2.11 -10.40 4.46
N HIS A 65 -2.20 -11.53 5.15
CA HIS A 65 -2.20 -11.58 6.61
C HIS A 65 -0.78 -11.86 7.12
N LEU A 66 -0.47 -11.41 8.34
CA LEU A 66 0.79 -11.79 8.99
C LEU A 66 0.92 -13.32 9.09
N ALA A 67 2.16 -13.80 8.98
CA ALA A 67 2.48 -15.20 9.17
C ALA A 67 1.94 -15.72 10.53
N GLY A 68 1.30 -16.88 10.50
CA GLY A 68 0.70 -17.48 11.69
C GLY A 68 -0.75 -17.05 11.98
N VAL A 69 -1.35 -16.17 11.17
CA VAL A 69 -2.78 -15.84 11.24
C VAL A 69 -3.54 -16.69 10.22
N ALA A 70 -4.61 -17.35 10.65
CA ALA A 70 -5.58 -17.94 9.72
C ALA A 70 -6.33 -16.81 9.01
N GLY A 71 -5.96 -16.51 7.77
CA GLY A 71 -6.53 -15.41 7.00
C GLY A 71 -7.93 -15.70 6.45
N SER A 72 -8.76 -14.67 6.36
CA SER A 72 -10.03 -14.71 5.63
C SER A 72 -9.90 -14.07 4.25
N ARG A 73 -10.93 -14.25 3.40
CA ARG A 73 -10.89 -13.71 2.03
C ARG A 73 -10.86 -12.19 2.04
N PHE A 74 -9.99 -11.60 1.21
CA PHE A 74 -9.96 -10.16 0.99
C PHE A 74 -11.10 -9.70 0.08
N ARG A 75 -11.66 -8.53 0.40
CA ARG A 75 -12.44 -7.72 -0.52
C ARG A 75 -11.50 -7.07 -1.56
N PRO A 76 -12.03 -6.56 -2.69
CA PRO A 76 -11.22 -5.81 -3.64
C PRO A 76 -10.44 -4.69 -2.96
N VAL A 77 -9.13 -4.64 -3.21
CA VAL A 77 -8.26 -3.56 -2.78
C VAL A 77 -8.65 -2.27 -3.51
N THR A 78 -8.47 -1.14 -2.85
CA THR A 78 -8.56 0.18 -3.50
C THR A 78 -7.22 0.88 -3.47
N LEU A 79 -6.89 1.58 -4.55
CA LEU A 79 -5.70 2.42 -4.65
C LEU A 79 -6.09 3.85 -5.02
N ASP A 80 -5.64 4.81 -4.23
CA ASP A 80 -5.63 6.23 -4.60
C ASP A 80 -4.18 6.67 -4.89
N VAL A 81 -4.04 7.56 -5.85
CA VAL A 81 -2.76 8.13 -6.27
C VAL A 81 -2.75 9.63 -6.10
N SER A 82 -1.62 10.17 -5.65
CA SER A 82 -1.32 11.59 -5.59
C SER A 82 0.00 11.88 -6.32
N TYR A 83 0.08 13.06 -6.95
CA TYR A 83 1.30 13.58 -7.60
C TYR A 83 1.82 14.86 -6.94
N ASP A 84 1.23 15.23 -5.78
CA ASP A 84 1.50 16.43 -4.98
C ASP A 84 1.70 16.07 -3.50
N ASP A 85 2.41 14.97 -3.26
CA ASP A 85 2.79 14.47 -1.92
C ASP A 85 1.61 14.23 -0.96
N GLY A 86 0.44 13.90 -1.50
CA GLY A 86 -0.76 13.54 -0.74
C GLY A 86 -1.75 14.68 -0.52
N ALA A 87 -1.53 15.86 -1.13
CA ALA A 87 -2.45 16.98 -1.01
C ALA A 87 -3.76 16.76 -1.79
N THR A 88 -3.69 16.17 -2.99
CA THR A 88 -4.85 15.76 -3.77
C THR A 88 -4.77 14.29 -4.15
N TRP A 89 -5.93 13.63 -4.22
CA TRP A 89 -6.04 12.19 -4.44
C TRP A 89 -6.94 11.88 -5.63
N ARG A 90 -6.51 10.90 -6.43
CA ARG A 90 -7.29 10.35 -7.55
C ARG A 90 -7.47 8.86 -7.33
N ARG A 91 -8.72 8.39 -7.35
CA ARG A 91 -9.02 6.96 -7.34
C ARG A 91 -8.47 6.33 -8.63
N THR A 92 -7.78 5.21 -8.50
CA THR A 92 -7.34 4.40 -9.63
C THR A 92 -8.20 3.15 -9.73
N ASP A 93 -8.70 2.89 -10.94
CA ASP A 93 -9.50 1.70 -11.21
C ASP A 93 -8.60 0.46 -11.41
N PRO A 94 -9.05 -0.71 -10.94
CA PRO A 94 -8.33 -1.95 -11.17
C PRO A 94 -8.36 -2.34 -12.65
N ALA A 95 -7.25 -2.88 -13.13
CA ALA A 95 -7.13 -3.51 -14.44
C ALA A 95 -8.08 -4.72 -14.54
N ARG A 96 -8.63 -4.96 -15.73
CA ARG A 96 -9.43 -6.17 -15.99
C ARG A 96 -8.49 -7.37 -16.16
N GLY A 97 -8.65 -8.42 -15.35
CA GLY A 97 -7.97 -9.72 -15.54
C GLY A 97 -7.44 -10.33 -14.25
N GLY A 98 -7.50 -11.67 -14.16
CA GLY A 98 -7.17 -12.46 -12.96
C GLY A 98 -5.67 -12.69 -12.71
N GLY A 99 -5.36 -13.02 -11.46
CA GLY A 99 -4.04 -13.29 -10.87
C GLY A 99 -4.10 -13.11 -9.34
N ASP A 100 -3.04 -13.46 -8.62
CA ASP A 100 -2.90 -13.10 -7.21
C ASP A 100 -2.58 -11.60 -7.11
N GLY A 101 -3.40 -10.84 -6.37
CA GLY A 101 -3.30 -9.39 -6.24
C GLY A 101 -4.10 -8.60 -7.29
N VAL A 102 -4.32 -7.31 -7.00
CA VAL A 102 -5.07 -6.38 -7.86
C VAL A 102 -4.08 -5.46 -8.56
N ARG A 103 -4.12 -5.41 -9.90
CA ARG A 103 -3.31 -4.49 -10.69
C ARG A 103 -4.06 -3.19 -10.93
N PHE A 104 -3.38 -2.05 -10.81
CA PHE A 104 -3.91 -0.73 -11.11
C PHE A 104 -3.11 -0.08 -12.23
N HIS A 105 -3.78 0.56 -13.19
CA HIS A 105 -3.10 1.30 -14.25
C HIS A 105 -2.84 2.74 -13.83
N LEU A 106 -1.56 3.12 -13.82
CA LEU A 106 -1.13 4.48 -13.61
C LEU A 106 -1.03 5.20 -14.96
N ASP A 107 -1.61 6.39 -15.05
CA ASP A 107 -1.33 7.37 -16.11
C ASP A 107 -0.97 8.70 -15.46
N ALA A 108 0.33 8.99 -15.42
CA ALA A 108 0.87 10.14 -14.70
C ALA A 108 1.01 11.38 -15.60
N PRO A 109 0.63 12.58 -15.11
CA PRO A 109 0.87 13.84 -15.83
C PRO A 109 2.35 14.04 -16.18
N ALA A 110 2.64 14.70 -17.30
CA ALA A 110 4.01 14.91 -17.78
C ALA A 110 4.91 15.65 -16.77
N GLN A 111 4.33 16.56 -15.98
CA GLN A 111 5.03 17.34 -14.96
C GLN A 111 5.21 16.59 -13.63
N ALA A 112 4.53 15.46 -13.42
CA ALA A 112 4.64 14.70 -12.19
C ALA A 112 6.05 14.11 -12.05
N ARG A 113 6.65 14.24 -10.86
CA ARG A 113 8.00 13.74 -10.56
C ARG A 113 7.99 12.53 -9.65
N PHE A 114 7.02 12.45 -8.76
CA PHE A 114 6.86 11.40 -7.76
C PHE A 114 5.42 10.92 -7.75
N VAL A 115 5.25 9.69 -7.28
CA VAL A 115 3.95 9.09 -7.02
C VAL A 115 3.83 8.84 -5.53
N THR A 116 2.77 9.35 -4.93
CA THR A 116 2.35 9.02 -3.57
C THR A 116 1.16 8.09 -3.66
N LEU A 117 1.22 6.97 -2.93
CA LEU A 117 0.19 5.93 -2.96
C LEU A 117 -0.59 5.91 -1.65
N ARG A 118 -1.89 5.67 -1.73
CA ARG A 118 -2.72 5.27 -0.59
C ARG A 118 -3.51 4.03 -0.95
N ALA A 119 -3.14 2.87 -0.37
CA ALA A 119 -3.87 1.63 -0.56
C ALA A 119 -4.74 1.31 0.65
N SER A 120 -5.90 0.71 0.41
CA SER A 120 -6.76 0.17 1.46
C SER A 120 -7.16 -1.27 1.14
N ALA A 121 -7.05 -2.14 2.14
CA ALA A 121 -7.47 -3.53 2.07
C ALA A 121 -8.32 -3.90 3.28
N ARG A 122 -9.29 -4.81 3.08
CA ARG A 122 -10.19 -5.30 4.13
C ARG A 122 -10.52 -6.76 3.87
N ASP A 123 -10.51 -7.57 4.92
CA ASP A 123 -10.91 -8.98 4.86
C ASP A 123 -12.39 -9.19 5.22
N ALA A 124 -12.85 -10.44 5.11
CA ALA A 124 -14.24 -10.82 5.37
C ALA A 124 -14.62 -10.70 6.86
N ASP A 125 -13.64 -10.81 7.76
CA ASP A 125 -13.83 -10.70 9.22
C ASP A 125 -13.83 -9.24 9.71
N GLY A 126 -13.52 -8.31 8.81
CA GLY A 126 -13.56 -6.88 9.06
C GLY A 126 -12.24 -6.28 9.51
N ASN A 127 -11.15 -7.04 9.49
CA ASN A 127 -9.81 -6.48 9.66
C ASN A 127 -9.45 -5.66 8.42
N ALA A 128 -8.78 -4.53 8.61
CA ALA A 128 -8.47 -3.62 7.55
C ALA A 128 -7.14 -2.91 7.79
N VAL A 129 -6.53 -2.48 6.68
CA VAL A 129 -5.37 -1.60 6.67
C VAL A 129 -5.59 -0.48 5.65
N THR A 130 -5.17 0.72 6.02
CA THR A 130 -4.95 1.84 5.10
C THR A 130 -3.51 2.29 5.25
N GLN A 131 -2.77 2.27 4.14
CA GLN A 131 -1.37 2.68 4.12
C GLN A 131 -1.15 3.79 3.09
N THR A 132 -0.50 4.86 3.52
CA THR A 132 -0.02 5.96 2.69
C THR A 132 1.50 5.94 2.63
N VAL A 133 2.07 5.93 1.42
CA VAL A 133 3.52 6.02 1.18
C VAL A 133 3.80 7.27 0.34
N VAL A 134 4.35 8.29 0.99
CA VAL A 134 4.72 9.56 0.35
C VAL A 134 5.96 9.36 -0.50
N ARG A 135 5.88 9.80 -1.76
CA ARG A 135 6.92 9.59 -2.79
C ARG A 135 7.36 8.12 -2.85
N ALA A 136 6.39 7.21 -3.00
CA ALA A 136 6.61 5.77 -3.11
C ALA A 136 7.64 5.42 -4.19
N PHE A 137 7.59 6.10 -5.34
CA PHE A 137 8.58 6.00 -6.40
C PHE A 137 8.61 7.27 -7.25
N GLY A 138 9.64 7.41 -8.10
CA GLY A 138 9.78 8.52 -9.04
C GLY A 138 9.26 8.19 -10.44
N LEU A 139 9.05 9.22 -11.26
CA LEU A 139 8.57 9.05 -12.63
C LEU A 139 9.66 9.38 -13.64
N ARG A 140 9.67 8.64 -14.77
CA ARG A 140 10.46 8.92 -15.96
C ARG A 140 9.63 8.76 -17.23
#